data_AF-A0A975DJD7-F1
#
_entry.id   AF-A0A975DJD7-F1
#
_cell.length_a   1.000
_cell.length_b   1.000
_cell.length_c   1.000
_cell.angle_alpha   90.00
_cell.angle_beta   90.00
_cell.angle_gamma   90.00
#
_symmetry.space_group_name_H-M   'P 1'
#
loop_
_entity.id
_entity.type
_entity.pdbx_description
1 polymer ?
#
loop_
_entity_poly.entity_id
_entity_poly.type
_entity_poly.pdbx_seq_one_letter_code
_entity_poly.pdbx_strand_id
1 'polypeptide(L)'
;MQSPEEYEITERVNALVKGLKKRRGYTKKDISQKLGIGLTTFNDYLNGVSSFKLGTLIKFAALCKLTLPDILDDTLEAKKLYSEDLADRANAGKNTLDFLALAFFLPAILSVKYMLITTCLSFIALIFLSGKNINNRYLSGLMLVHFCVELLILYPIKLVVFPHVNGFEGNTIAFGIQFILFVLLIYFVRFRIVISLRMTKAKDPKVLQLNCIDAPLIVLLFGYAILNLGAFIENLIRNLEHLGIEEDYARQFWKLTYIYDNFEAFNLILTFMTVIVLYIGIKIQKRQDRQSVVFQSQKSI
;
A
#
# COMPACT_ATOMS: atom_id res chain seq x y z
N MET A 1 -38.32 -29.59 -20.98
CA MET A 1 -36.89 -29.92 -21.17
C MET A 1 -36.19 -28.67 -21.62
N GLN A 2 -35.05 -28.35 -21.01
CA GLN A 2 -34.26 -27.17 -21.38
C GLN A 2 -33.63 -27.35 -22.77
N SER A 3 -33.44 -26.25 -23.49
CA SER A 3 -32.61 -26.26 -24.70
C SER A 3 -31.13 -26.46 -24.32
N PRO A 4 -30.26 -26.88 -25.27
CA PRO A 4 -28.81 -26.96 -25.03
C PRO A 4 -28.22 -25.65 -24.50
N GLU A 5 -28.70 -24.51 -25.00
CA GLU A 5 -28.28 -23.17 -24.55
C GLU A 5 -28.72 -22.87 -23.10
N GLU A 6 -29.95 -23.25 -22.73
CA GLU A 6 -30.46 -23.09 -21.37
C GLU A 6 -29.72 -23.97 -20.35
N TYR A 7 -29.21 -25.12 -20.80
CA TYR A 7 -28.37 -25.99 -19.97
C TYR A 7 -27.00 -25.36 -19.69
N GLU A 8 -26.37 -24.74 -20.69
CA GLU A 8 -25.10 -24.01 -20.51
C GLU A 8 -25.25 -22.85 -19.51
N ILE A 9 -26.33 -22.08 -19.62
CA ILE A 9 -26.65 -21.02 -18.66
C ILE A 9 -26.79 -21.60 -17.24
N THR A 10 -27.43 -22.76 -17.12
CA THR A 10 -27.60 -23.45 -15.84
C THR A 10 -26.26 -23.89 -15.22
N GLU A 11 -25.34 -24.42 -16.01
CA GLU A 11 -23.98 -24.75 -15.54
C GLU A 11 -23.21 -23.51 -15.07
N ARG A 12 -23.27 -22.41 -15.82
CA ARG A 12 -22.62 -21.14 -15.46
C ARG A 12 -23.19 -20.55 -14.16
N VAL A 13 -24.50 -20.60 -13.98
CA VAL A 13 -25.12 -20.14 -12.74
C VAL A 13 -24.71 -21.04 -11.56
N ASN A 14 -24.64 -22.36 -11.74
CA ASN A 14 -24.13 -23.28 -10.72
C ASN A 14 -22.69 -22.96 -10.27
N ALA A 15 -21.84 -22.62 -11.23
CA ALA A 15 -20.49 -22.14 -11.03
C ALA A 15 -20.45 -20.86 -10.17
N LEU A 16 -21.24 -19.84 -10.53
CA LEU A 16 -21.34 -18.58 -9.80
C LEU A 16 -21.88 -18.77 -8.36
N VAL A 17 -22.84 -19.67 -8.17
CA VAL A 17 -23.39 -20.02 -6.84
C VAL A 17 -22.30 -20.61 -5.94
N LYS A 18 -21.44 -21.50 -6.46
CA LYS A 18 -20.28 -22.03 -5.71
C LYS A 18 -19.32 -20.89 -5.32
N GLY A 19 -19.09 -19.94 -6.21
CA GLY A 19 -18.27 -18.75 -5.95
C GLY A 19 -18.84 -17.85 -4.85
N LEU A 20 -20.15 -17.59 -4.86
CA LEU A 20 -20.84 -16.80 -3.83
C LEU A 20 -20.77 -17.47 -2.45
N LYS A 21 -20.96 -18.80 -2.39
CA LYS A 21 -20.82 -19.57 -1.15
C LYS A 21 -19.42 -19.41 -0.55
N LYS A 22 -18.37 -19.54 -1.37
CA LYS A 22 -16.99 -19.49 -0.92
C LYS A 22 -16.53 -18.08 -0.51
N ARG A 23 -16.96 -17.03 -1.23
CA ARG A 23 -16.48 -15.64 -1.00
C ARG A 23 -17.31 -14.86 0.02
N ARG A 24 -18.62 -15.10 0.07
CA ARG A 24 -19.56 -14.30 0.88
C ARG A 24 -20.30 -15.14 1.92
N GLY A 25 -20.00 -16.44 2.02
CA GLY A 25 -20.68 -17.35 2.94
C GLY A 25 -22.15 -17.62 2.58
N TYR A 26 -22.59 -17.27 1.36
CA TYR A 26 -24.00 -17.37 1.00
C TYR A 26 -24.42 -18.83 0.81
N THR A 27 -25.48 -19.22 1.49
CA THR A 27 -26.16 -20.49 1.25
C THR A 27 -27.11 -20.38 0.07
N LYS A 28 -27.54 -21.52 -0.49
CA LYS A 28 -28.56 -21.53 -1.54
C LYS A 28 -29.85 -20.83 -1.09
N LYS A 29 -30.18 -20.92 0.20
CA LYS A 29 -31.33 -20.26 0.83
C LYS A 29 -31.19 -18.74 0.84
N ASP A 30 -30.01 -18.23 1.16
CA ASP A 30 -29.74 -16.79 1.14
C ASP A 30 -29.83 -16.22 -0.28
N ILE A 31 -29.30 -16.98 -1.26
CA ILE A 31 -29.36 -16.60 -2.66
C ILE A 31 -30.82 -16.60 -3.15
N SER A 32 -31.58 -17.67 -2.90
CA SER A 32 -32.99 -17.74 -3.33
C SER A 32 -33.82 -16.61 -2.72
N GLN A 33 -33.60 -16.30 -1.43
CA GLN A 33 -34.27 -15.19 -0.75
C GLN A 33 -33.94 -13.83 -1.38
N LYS A 34 -32.67 -13.57 -1.72
CA LYS A 34 -32.25 -12.34 -2.38
C LYS A 34 -32.75 -12.20 -3.82
N LEU A 35 -32.99 -13.32 -4.49
CA LEU A 35 -33.61 -13.35 -5.82
C LEU A 35 -35.14 -13.17 -5.76
N GLY A 36 -35.74 -13.33 -4.58
CA GLY A 36 -37.19 -13.29 -4.38
C GLY A 36 -37.89 -14.52 -4.95
N ILE A 37 -37.23 -15.69 -4.92
CA ILE A 37 -37.78 -16.97 -5.40
C ILE A 37 -37.71 -18.04 -4.31
N GLY A 38 -38.57 -19.05 -4.41
CA GLY A 38 -38.53 -20.21 -3.52
C GLY A 38 -37.25 -21.03 -3.69
N LEU A 39 -36.80 -21.67 -2.60
CA LEU A 39 -35.59 -22.52 -2.62
C LEU A 39 -35.76 -23.73 -3.56
N THR A 40 -36.96 -24.30 -3.61
CA THR A 40 -37.29 -25.40 -4.53
C THR A 40 -37.13 -24.96 -5.97
N THR A 41 -37.75 -23.83 -6.35
CA THR A 41 -37.62 -23.24 -7.69
C THR A 41 -36.17 -22.95 -8.05
N PHE A 42 -35.38 -22.46 -7.09
CA PHE A 42 -33.96 -22.22 -7.33
C PHE A 42 -33.19 -23.53 -7.55
N ASN A 43 -33.49 -24.60 -6.83
CA ASN A 43 -32.90 -25.91 -7.08
C ASN A 43 -33.35 -26.49 -8.42
N ASP A 44 -34.61 -26.31 -8.81
CA ASP A 44 -35.14 -26.75 -10.10
C ASP A 44 -34.42 -26.06 -11.26
N TYR A 45 -34.08 -24.77 -11.09
CA TYR A 45 -33.23 -24.06 -12.04
C TYR A 45 -31.81 -24.64 -12.08
N LEU A 46 -31.17 -24.83 -10.92
CA LEU A 46 -29.79 -25.36 -10.86
C LEU A 46 -29.66 -26.81 -11.34
N ASN A 47 -30.72 -27.60 -11.23
CA ASN A 47 -30.73 -28.99 -11.67
C ASN A 47 -31.17 -29.16 -13.13
N GLY A 48 -31.46 -28.07 -13.84
CA GLY A 48 -31.90 -28.10 -15.24
C GLY A 48 -33.34 -28.59 -15.43
N VAL A 49 -34.13 -28.67 -14.36
CA VAL A 49 -35.54 -29.09 -14.39
C VAL A 49 -36.41 -27.99 -15.01
N SER A 50 -36.05 -26.72 -14.80
CA SER A 50 -36.72 -25.55 -15.40
C SER A 50 -35.71 -24.50 -15.83
N SER A 51 -36.03 -23.69 -16.84
CA SER A 51 -35.14 -22.63 -17.31
C SER A 51 -35.26 -21.35 -16.48
N PHE A 52 -34.14 -20.64 -16.34
CA PHE A 52 -34.11 -19.40 -15.56
C PHE A 52 -34.96 -18.32 -16.25
N LYS A 53 -35.89 -17.72 -15.50
CA LYS A 53 -36.59 -16.52 -15.95
C LYS A 53 -35.59 -15.37 -16.08
N LEU A 54 -35.73 -14.58 -17.15
CA LEU A 54 -34.87 -13.42 -17.43
C LEU A 54 -34.76 -12.46 -16.23
N GLY A 55 -35.88 -12.13 -15.60
CA GLY A 55 -35.89 -11.26 -14.40
C GLY A 55 -35.10 -11.84 -13.22
N THR A 56 -35.03 -13.17 -13.09
CA THR A 56 -34.23 -13.85 -12.07
C THR A 56 -32.75 -13.77 -12.42
N LEU A 57 -32.37 -13.93 -13.68
CA LEU A 57 -30.98 -13.79 -14.15
C LEU A 57 -30.46 -12.37 -13.94
N ILE A 58 -31.27 -11.34 -14.22
CA ILE A 58 -30.89 -9.93 -13.99
C ILE A 58 -30.60 -9.69 -12.51
N LYS A 59 -31.46 -10.18 -11.61
CA LYS A 59 -31.25 -10.06 -10.16
C LYS A 59 -30.02 -10.84 -9.71
N PHE A 60 -29.77 -12.00 -10.30
CA PHE A 60 -28.60 -12.82 -9.99
C PHE A 60 -27.29 -12.15 -10.48
N ALA A 61 -27.30 -11.55 -11.67
CA ALA A 61 -26.21 -10.74 -12.19
C ALA A 61 -25.89 -9.58 -11.25
N ALA A 62 -26.92 -8.83 -10.82
CA ALA A 62 -26.76 -7.75 -9.84
C ALA A 62 -26.17 -8.24 -8.50
N LEU A 63 -26.61 -9.40 -8.00
CA LEU A 63 -26.09 -10.02 -6.79
C LEU A 63 -24.58 -10.36 -6.90
N CYS A 64 -24.20 -10.86 -8.08
CA CYS A 64 -22.83 -11.19 -8.45
C CYS A 64 -21.98 -9.97 -8.81
N LYS A 65 -22.59 -8.79 -9.00
CA LYS A 65 -21.98 -7.59 -9.60
C LYS A 65 -21.46 -7.82 -11.02
N LEU A 66 -22.23 -8.58 -11.80
CA LEU A 66 -22.00 -8.87 -13.22
C LEU A 66 -23.12 -8.25 -14.05
N THR A 67 -22.89 -8.12 -15.36
CA THR A 67 -23.95 -7.78 -16.31
C THR A 67 -24.64 -9.05 -16.82
N LEU A 68 -25.85 -8.93 -17.35
CA LEU A 68 -26.60 -10.07 -17.88
C LEU A 68 -25.89 -10.76 -19.08
N PRO A 69 -25.28 -10.01 -20.03
CA PRO A 69 -24.48 -10.62 -21.10
C PRO A 69 -23.36 -11.52 -20.59
N ASP A 70 -22.72 -11.19 -19.47
CA ASP A 70 -21.64 -12.00 -18.87
C ASP A 70 -22.10 -13.38 -18.39
N ILE A 71 -23.41 -13.56 -18.20
CA ILE A 71 -24.03 -14.83 -17.81
C ILE A 71 -24.53 -15.58 -19.06
N LEU A 72 -25.07 -14.85 -20.04
CA LEU A 72 -25.75 -15.40 -21.20
C LEU A 72 -24.81 -15.79 -22.33
N ASP A 73 -23.84 -14.95 -22.66
CA ASP A 73 -22.89 -15.22 -23.73
C ASP A 73 -21.63 -15.91 -23.19
N ASP A 74 -21.04 -16.78 -24.00
CA ASP A 74 -19.73 -17.39 -23.75
C ASP A 74 -18.61 -16.35 -23.89
N THR A 75 -18.81 -15.15 -23.34
CA THR A 75 -17.80 -14.11 -23.35
C THR A 75 -16.65 -14.57 -22.47
N LEU A 76 -15.45 -14.34 -22.98
CA LEU A 76 -14.15 -14.61 -22.37
C LEU A 76 -14.02 -14.13 -20.90
N GLU A 77 -14.97 -13.36 -20.37
CA GLU A 77 -15.06 -12.84 -19.01
C GLU A 77 -15.41 -13.88 -17.95
N ALA A 78 -16.45 -14.69 -18.16
CA ALA A 78 -16.81 -15.74 -17.22
C ALA A 78 -15.68 -16.79 -17.13
N LYS A 79 -15.03 -17.05 -18.27
CA LYS A 79 -13.87 -17.95 -18.40
C LYS A 79 -12.58 -17.34 -17.83
N LYS A 80 -12.36 -16.01 -17.95
CA LYS A 80 -11.27 -15.27 -17.28
C LYS A 80 -11.43 -15.29 -15.76
N LEU A 81 -12.65 -15.15 -15.23
CA LEU A 81 -12.90 -15.25 -13.79
C LEU A 81 -12.54 -16.64 -13.24
N TYR A 82 -12.64 -17.67 -14.09
CA TYR A 82 -12.28 -19.08 -13.81
C TYR A 82 -10.78 -19.38 -13.98
N SER A 83 -10.15 -18.87 -15.04
CA SER A 83 -8.75 -19.14 -15.37
C SER A 83 -7.78 -18.26 -14.58
N GLU A 84 -8.17 -17.03 -14.19
CA GLU A 84 -7.34 -16.17 -13.35
C GLU A 84 -7.25 -16.66 -11.90
N ASP A 85 -8.28 -17.30 -11.30
CA ASP A 85 -8.16 -17.89 -9.94
C ASP A 85 -7.29 -19.16 -9.92
N LEU A 86 -7.25 -19.93 -11.02
CA LEU A 86 -6.35 -21.08 -11.17
C LEU A 86 -4.92 -20.64 -11.51
N ALA A 87 -4.74 -19.59 -12.31
CA ALA A 87 -3.43 -19.02 -12.63
C ALA A 87 -2.85 -18.18 -11.48
N ASP A 88 -3.67 -17.47 -10.69
CA ASP A 88 -3.22 -16.77 -9.48
C ASP A 88 -2.91 -17.76 -8.33
N ARG A 89 -3.56 -18.93 -8.27
CA ARG A 89 -3.20 -20.03 -7.35
C ARG A 89 -1.97 -20.83 -7.83
N ALA A 90 -1.80 -21.03 -9.14
CA ALA A 90 -0.58 -21.63 -9.69
C ALA A 90 0.62 -20.67 -9.61
N ASN A 91 0.37 -19.35 -9.70
CA ASN A 91 1.35 -18.31 -9.39
C ASN A 91 1.48 -18.01 -7.87
N ALA A 92 1.00 -18.89 -6.98
CA ALA A 92 1.40 -18.85 -5.58
C ALA A 92 2.93 -19.06 -5.38
N GLY A 93 3.66 -19.42 -6.43
CA GLY A 93 5.13 -19.28 -6.52
C GLY A 93 5.64 -17.83 -6.52
N LYS A 94 4.76 -16.81 -6.65
CA LYS A 94 5.05 -15.38 -6.57
C LYS A 94 5.03 -14.84 -5.13
N ASN A 95 4.73 -15.71 -4.15
CA ASN A 95 4.90 -15.43 -2.73
C ASN A 95 6.37 -15.27 -2.32
N THR A 96 7.34 -15.71 -3.14
CA THR A 96 8.77 -15.53 -2.87
C THR A 96 9.21 -14.07 -2.88
N LEU A 97 8.62 -13.22 -3.71
CA LEU A 97 8.93 -11.78 -3.73
C LEU A 97 8.27 -11.01 -2.58
N ASP A 98 7.06 -11.42 -2.21
CA ASP A 98 6.33 -10.90 -1.05
C ASP A 98 7.03 -11.33 0.26
N PHE A 99 7.58 -12.55 0.28
CA PHE A 99 8.41 -13.10 1.35
C PHE A 99 9.81 -12.49 1.37
N LEU A 100 10.44 -12.18 0.23
CA LEU A 100 11.74 -11.49 0.15
C LEU A 100 11.63 -10.04 0.63
N ALA A 101 10.56 -9.33 0.28
CA ALA A 101 10.29 -7.99 0.79
C ALA A 101 10.13 -7.99 2.33
N LEU A 102 9.47 -9.02 2.89
CA LEU A 102 9.34 -9.19 4.34
C LEU A 102 10.63 -9.70 5.01
N ALA A 103 11.38 -10.59 4.34
CA ALA A 103 12.61 -11.21 4.82
C ALA A 103 13.79 -10.23 4.80
N PHE A 104 13.77 -9.18 3.97
CA PHE A 104 14.73 -8.08 4.04
C PHE A 104 14.55 -7.20 5.29
N PHE A 105 13.36 -7.21 5.90
CA PHE A 105 13.08 -6.46 7.12
C PHE A 105 13.47 -7.18 8.40
N LEU A 106 13.48 -8.52 8.39
CA LEU A 106 13.84 -9.31 9.58
C LEU A 106 15.27 -8.97 10.09
N PRO A 107 16.31 -8.82 9.23
CA PRO A 107 17.63 -8.38 9.65
C PRO A 107 17.68 -6.94 10.18
N ALA A 108 16.82 -6.04 9.68
CA ALA A 108 16.72 -4.65 10.13
C ALA A 108 16.16 -4.54 11.55
N ILE A 109 15.26 -5.46 11.94
CA ILE A 109 14.77 -5.62 13.31
C ILE A 109 15.87 -6.19 14.22
N LEU A 110 16.71 -7.09 13.69
CA LEU A 110 17.73 -7.80 14.48
C LEU A 110 18.99 -6.96 14.76
N SER A 111 19.25 -5.87 14.03
CA SER A 111 20.37 -4.97 14.33
C SER A 111 20.23 -3.55 13.77
N VAL A 112 20.23 -2.57 14.67
CA VAL A 112 20.24 -1.12 14.36
C VAL A 112 21.37 -0.75 13.40
N LYS A 113 22.51 -1.45 13.46
CA LYS A 113 23.69 -1.19 12.61
C LYS A 113 23.41 -1.37 11.12
N TYR A 114 22.52 -2.29 10.76
CA TYR A 114 22.20 -2.58 9.35
C TYR A 114 20.92 -1.90 8.88
N MET A 115 20.22 -1.17 9.75
CA MET A 115 18.94 -0.53 9.43
C MET A 115 19.04 0.40 8.21
N LEU A 116 20.12 1.19 8.11
CA LEU A 116 20.29 2.16 7.04
C LEU A 116 20.47 1.49 5.67
N ILE A 117 21.39 0.52 5.58
CA ILE A 117 21.67 -0.21 4.33
C ILE A 117 20.43 -0.99 3.90
N THR A 118 19.78 -1.70 4.84
CA THR A 118 18.57 -2.46 4.55
C THR A 118 17.42 -1.56 4.08
N THR A 119 17.26 -0.38 4.68
CA THR A 119 16.26 0.62 4.25
C THR A 119 16.53 1.12 2.83
N CYS A 120 17.77 1.49 2.50
CA CYS A 120 18.12 1.89 1.13
C CYS A 120 17.88 0.76 0.11
N LEU A 121 18.29 -0.47 0.43
CA LEU A 121 18.05 -1.63 -0.42
C LEU A 121 16.55 -1.91 -0.61
N SER A 122 15.73 -1.67 0.42
CA SER A 122 14.28 -1.82 0.33
C SER A 122 13.65 -0.84 -0.65
N PHE A 123 14.05 0.44 -0.63
CA PHE A 123 13.55 1.43 -1.59
C PHE A 123 14.04 1.13 -3.01
N ILE A 124 15.28 0.70 -3.17
CA ILE A 124 15.80 0.24 -4.47
C ILE A 124 14.95 -0.92 -5.00
N ALA A 125 14.67 -1.92 -4.16
CA ALA A 125 13.80 -3.04 -4.52
C ALA A 125 12.39 -2.57 -4.91
N LEU A 126 11.79 -1.63 -4.18
CA LEU A 126 10.48 -1.05 -4.50
C LEU A 126 10.47 -0.31 -5.85
N ILE A 127 11.55 0.40 -6.20
CA ILE A 127 11.69 1.06 -7.51
C ILE A 127 11.66 0.00 -8.63
N PHE A 128 12.40 -1.09 -8.49
CA PHE A 128 12.38 -2.19 -9.46
C PHE A 128 11.01 -2.89 -9.52
N LEU A 129 10.40 -3.15 -8.36
CA LEU A 129 9.09 -3.79 -8.25
C LEU A 129 7.96 -2.94 -8.85
N SER A 130 8.11 -1.62 -8.86
CA SER A 130 7.16 -0.68 -9.47
C SER A 130 7.07 -0.81 -10.99
N GLY A 131 8.08 -1.42 -11.64
CA GLY A 131 8.06 -1.70 -13.07
C GLY A 131 7.89 -0.45 -13.93
N LYS A 132 6.82 -0.39 -14.74
CA LYS A 132 6.52 0.75 -15.62
C LYS A 132 5.68 1.84 -14.94
N ASN A 133 5.23 1.66 -13.69
CA ASN A 133 4.44 2.67 -13.02
C ASN A 133 5.32 3.82 -12.53
N ILE A 134 5.23 4.97 -13.22
CA ILE A 134 6.08 6.13 -12.94
C ILE A 134 5.81 6.75 -11.57
N ASN A 135 4.56 6.72 -11.08
CA ASN A 135 4.17 7.33 -9.81
C ASN A 135 4.77 6.57 -8.62
N ASN A 136 4.68 5.24 -8.62
CA ASN A 136 5.28 4.41 -7.57
C ASN A 136 6.82 4.46 -7.60
N ARG A 137 7.42 4.51 -8.80
CA ARG A 137 8.87 4.72 -8.96
C ARG A 137 9.32 6.07 -8.43
N TYR A 138 8.57 7.12 -8.73
CA TYR A 138 8.86 8.47 -8.26
C TYR A 138 8.79 8.53 -6.73
N LEU A 139 7.72 8.02 -6.11
CA LEU A 139 7.60 8.02 -4.65
C LEU A 139 8.72 7.20 -3.97
N SER A 140 8.99 6.00 -4.47
CA SER A 140 10.05 5.14 -3.91
C SER A 140 11.44 5.77 -4.11
N GLY A 141 11.66 6.40 -5.27
CA GLY A 141 12.88 7.13 -5.59
C GLY A 141 13.06 8.38 -4.73
N LEU A 142 11.98 9.12 -4.46
CA LEU A 142 12.01 10.29 -3.59
C LEU A 142 12.39 9.90 -2.16
N MET A 143 11.86 8.78 -1.65
CA MET A 143 12.28 8.24 -0.36
C MET A 143 13.75 7.85 -0.35
N LEU A 144 14.21 7.10 -1.36
CA LEU A 144 15.63 6.74 -1.48
C LEU A 144 16.55 7.97 -1.48
N VAL A 145 16.21 8.97 -2.28
CA VAL A 145 17.00 10.22 -2.36
C VAL A 145 17.04 10.93 -1.01
N HIS A 146 15.91 11.02 -0.30
CA HIS A 146 15.87 11.62 1.03
C HIS A 146 16.81 10.91 2.01
N PHE A 147 16.74 9.58 2.10
CA PHE A 147 17.63 8.80 2.99
C PHE A 147 19.11 8.92 2.59
N CYS A 148 19.42 8.97 1.29
CA CYS A 148 20.78 9.22 0.83
C CYS A 148 21.26 10.63 1.20
N VAL A 149 20.42 11.65 1.07
CA VAL A 149 20.76 13.04 1.45
C VAL A 149 20.98 13.13 2.96
N GLU A 150 20.12 12.50 3.76
CA GLU A 150 20.29 12.42 5.21
C GLU A 150 21.64 11.79 5.57
N LEU A 151 22.00 10.66 4.95
CA LEU A 151 23.30 10.00 5.14
C LEU A 151 24.46 10.91 4.75
N LEU A 152 24.38 11.55 3.58
CA LEU A 152 25.42 12.44 3.08
C LEU A 152 25.61 13.69 3.94
N ILE A 153 24.58 14.15 4.64
CA ILE A 153 24.68 15.31 5.54
C ILE A 153 25.12 14.87 6.94
N LEU A 154 24.43 13.90 7.55
CA LEU A 154 24.65 13.54 8.95
C LEU A 154 25.93 12.74 9.16
N TYR A 155 26.36 11.91 8.20
CA TYR A 155 27.56 11.09 8.37
C TYR A 155 28.85 11.94 8.46
N PRO A 156 29.10 12.92 7.57
CA PRO A 156 30.23 13.84 7.72
C PRO A 156 30.15 14.70 8.99
N ILE A 157 28.95 15.20 9.34
CA ILE A 157 28.75 15.96 10.58
C ILE A 157 29.12 15.11 11.80
N LYS A 158 28.70 13.84 11.82
CA LYS A 158 29.04 12.91 12.89
C LYS A 158 30.54 12.64 13.01
N LEU A 159 31.27 12.62 11.89
CA LEU A 159 32.71 12.37 11.90
C LEU A 159 33.53 13.61 12.25
N VAL A 160 33.10 14.79 11.80
CA VAL A 160 33.89 16.02 11.88
C VAL A 160 33.44 16.93 13.02
N VAL A 161 32.13 17.11 13.22
CA VAL A 161 31.58 18.08 14.18
C VAL A 161 31.37 17.45 15.54
N PHE A 162 30.74 16.27 15.61
CA PHE A 162 30.35 15.65 16.89
C PHE A 162 31.51 15.37 17.87
N PRO A 163 32.74 15.06 17.43
CA PRO A 163 33.88 14.93 18.35
C PRO A 163 34.29 16.24 19.03
N HIS A 164 33.84 17.39 18.53
CA HIS A 164 34.24 18.73 18.98
C HIS A 164 33.13 19.52 19.67
N VAL A 165 31.92 18.96 19.76
CA VAL A 165 30.76 19.61 20.37
C VAL A 165 30.21 18.77 21.50
N ASN A 166 29.51 19.42 22.44
CA ASN A 166 28.90 18.71 23.56
C ASN A 166 27.71 17.87 23.07
N GLY A 167 27.29 16.87 23.85
CA GLY A 167 26.14 16.02 23.49
C GLY A 167 24.86 16.83 23.22
N PHE A 168 24.65 17.92 23.94
CA PHE A 168 23.55 18.86 23.71
C PHE A 168 23.57 19.45 22.29
N GLU A 169 24.70 20.03 21.88
CA GLU A 169 24.87 20.70 20.60
C GLU A 169 24.78 19.70 19.44
N GLY A 170 25.46 18.55 19.57
CA GLY A 170 25.41 17.48 18.58
C GLY A 170 23.99 16.96 18.34
N ASN A 171 23.23 16.69 19.42
CA ASN A 171 21.84 16.24 19.32
C ASN A 171 20.92 17.33 18.75
N THR A 172 21.13 18.59 19.13
CA THR A 172 20.37 19.74 18.59
C THR A 172 20.55 19.86 17.09
N ILE A 173 21.79 19.74 16.60
CA ILE A 173 22.10 19.73 15.16
C ILE A 173 21.47 18.51 14.47
N ALA A 174 21.62 17.31 15.04
CA ALA A 174 21.10 16.08 14.47
C ALA A 174 19.57 16.12 14.27
N PHE A 175 18.81 16.30 15.37
CA PHE A 175 17.35 16.31 15.33
C PHE A 175 16.81 17.50 14.54
N GLY A 176 17.47 18.66 14.61
CA GLY A 176 17.11 19.84 13.82
C GLY A 176 17.22 19.61 12.31
N ILE A 177 18.35 19.04 11.85
CA ILE A 177 18.54 18.71 10.43
C ILE A 177 17.53 17.66 9.97
N GLN A 178 17.34 16.59 10.73
CA GLN A 178 16.36 15.54 10.39
C GLN A 178 14.95 16.10 10.29
N PHE A 179 14.53 16.92 11.26
CA PHE A 179 13.22 17.59 11.22
C PHE A 179 13.04 18.42 9.95
N ILE A 180 14.03 19.27 9.60
CA ILE A 180 13.98 20.09 8.38
C ILE A 180 13.90 19.21 7.12
N LEU A 181 14.69 18.15 7.05
CA LEU A 181 14.68 17.23 5.91
C LEU A 181 13.31 16.56 5.74
N PHE A 182 12.65 16.16 6.83
CA PHE A 182 11.30 15.57 6.76
C PHE A 182 10.23 16.60 6.36
N VAL A 183 10.32 17.84 6.84
CA VAL A 183 9.43 18.93 6.39
C VAL A 183 9.59 19.20 4.89
N LEU A 184 10.83 19.22 4.39
CA LEU A 184 11.10 19.34 2.96
C LEU A 184 10.56 18.15 2.17
N LEU A 185 10.70 16.92 2.69
CA LEU A 185 10.15 15.73 2.05
C LEU A 185 8.61 15.77 1.98
N ILE A 186 7.92 16.20 3.04
CA ILE A 186 6.47 16.43 3.03
C ILE A 186 6.10 17.42 1.92
N TYR A 187 6.83 18.52 1.82
CA TYR A 187 6.64 19.51 0.75
C TYR A 187 6.80 18.87 -0.64
N PHE A 188 7.88 18.12 -0.88
CA PHE A 188 8.10 17.44 -2.17
C PHE A 188 7.00 16.43 -2.51
N VAL A 189 6.52 15.64 -1.54
CA VAL A 189 5.41 14.70 -1.77
C VAL A 189 4.11 15.45 -2.05
N ARG A 190 3.81 16.51 -1.30
CA ARG A 190 2.59 17.33 -1.47
C ARG A 190 2.52 17.98 -2.85
N PHE A 191 3.66 18.45 -3.36
CA PHE A 191 3.78 19.12 -4.66
C PHE A 191 4.24 18.19 -5.79
N ARG A 192 4.30 16.87 -5.56
CA ARG A 192 4.84 15.91 -6.53
C ARG A 192 4.18 15.96 -7.90
N ILE A 193 2.88 16.27 -7.99
CA ILE A 193 2.16 16.33 -9.27
C ILE A 193 2.67 17.52 -10.06
N VAL A 194 2.81 18.68 -9.42
CA VAL A 194 3.37 19.89 -10.04
C VAL A 194 4.81 19.64 -10.49
N ILE A 195 5.62 19.01 -9.63
CA ILE A 195 7.01 18.66 -9.95
C ILE A 195 7.06 17.70 -11.14
N SER A 196 6.30 16.62 -11.09
CA SER A 196 6.27 15.61 -12.15
C SER A 196 5.73 16.17 -13.48
N LEU A 197 4.76 17.09 -13.45
CA LEU A 197 4.29 17.80 -14.63
C LEU A 197 5.38 18.66 -15.27
N ARG A 198 6.14 19.41 -14.45
CA ARG A 198 7.28 20.20 -14.93
C ARG A 198 8.36 19.30 -15.54
N MET A 199 8.68 18.17 -14.89
CA MET A 199 9.69 17.24 -15.38
C MET A 199 9.28 16.53 -16.68
N THR A 200 8.01 16.15 -16.81
CA THR A 200 7.50 15.43 -17.99
C THR A 200 6.99 16.33 -19.12
N LYS A 201 7.03 17.66 -18.91
CA LYS A 201 6.44 18.66 -19.83
C LYS A 201 4.98 18.32 -20.19
N ALA A 202 4.24 17.79 -19.21
CA ALA A 202 2.84 17.34 -19.34
C ALA A 202 2.57 16.32 -20.46
N LYS A 203 3.57 15.53 -20.89
CA LYS A 203 3.41 14.57 -22.00
C LYS A 203 2.72 13.27 -21.61
N ASP A 204 2.70 12.89 -20.33
CA ASP A 204 2.11 11.64 -19.86
C ASP A 204 0.94 11.91 -18.87
N PRO A 205 -0.31 11.60 -19.26
CA PRO A 205 -1.48 11.82 -18.38
C PRO A 205 -1.46 10.91 -17.15
N LYS A 206 -0.68 9.83 -17.12
CA LYS A 206 -0.56 8.94 -15.95
C LYS A 206 0.08 9.64 -14.75
N VAL A 207 0.84 10.69 -15.00
CA VAL A 207 1.50 11.53 -13.97
C VAL A 207 0.49 12.34 -13.14
N LEU A 208 -0.69 12.61 -13.72
CA LEU A 208 -1.76 13.36 -13.05
C LEU A 208 -2.58 12.51 -12.09
N GLN A 209 -2.45 11.18 -12.14
CA GLN A 209 -3.25 10.28 -11.33
C GLN A 209 -2.77 10.34 -9.87
N LEU A 210 -3.65 10.79 -8.98
CA LEU A 210 -3.45 10.71 -7.54
C LEU A 210 -3.32 9.23 -7.16
N ASN A 211 -2.31 8.91 -6.35
CA ASN A 211 -2.10 7.55 -5.92
C ASN A 211 -2.83 7.35 -4.59
N CYS A 212 -3.48 6.20 -4.42
CA CYS A 212 -4.21 5.88 -3.19
C CYS A 212 -3.32 5.91 -1.93
N ILE A 213 -2.00 5.79 -2.10
CA ILE A 213 -1.02 5.80 -1.01
C ILE A 213 -0.50 7.20 -0.64
N ASP A 214 -0.88 8.26 -1.36
CA ASP A 214 -0.36 9.61 -1.10
C ASP A 214 -0.72 10.11 0.29
N ALA A 215 -1.99 9.98 0.68
CA ALA A 215 -2.45 10.42 1.98
C ALA A 215 -1.84 9.60 3.13
N PRO A 216 -1.86 8.24 3.11
CA PRO A 216 -1.16 7.45 4.11
C PRO A 216 0.33 7.77 4.23
N LEU A 217 1.00 8.01 3.10
CA LEU A 217 2.42 8.36 3.09
C LEU A 217 2.67 9.72 3.74
N ILE A 218 1.85 10.73 3.42
CA ILE A 218 1.95 12.05 4.06
C ILE A 218 1.75 11.96 5.58
N VAL A 219 0.79 11.14 6.06
CA VAL A 219 0.58 10.91 7.49
C VAL A 219 1.82 10.32 8.15
N LEU A 220 2.47 9.33 7.53
CA LEU A 220 3.70 8.75 8.06
C LEU A 220 4.84 9.78 8.11
N LEU A 221 4.98 10.62 7.07
CA LEU A 221 5.98 11.69 7.06
C LEU A 221 5.74 12.75 8.14
N PHE A 222 4.47 13.09 8.42
CA PHE A 222 4.15 13.92 9.58
C PHE A 222 4.54 13.22 10.89
N GLY A 223 4.34 11.91 11.00
CA GLY A 223 4.82 11.10 12.13
C GLY A 223 6.34 11.25 12.35
N TYR A 224 7.14 11.18 11.29
CA TYR A 224 8.58 11.43 11.38
C TYR A 224 8.90 12.86 11.81
N ALA A 225 8.24 13.86 11.24
CA ALA A 225 8.46 15.26 11.60
C ALA A 225 8.13 15.51 13.08
N ILE A 226 7.02 14.95 13.59
CA ILE A 226 6.64 15.03 15.00
C ILE A 226 7.65 14.32 15.89
N LEU A 227 8.10 13.12 15.50
CA LEU A 227 9.11 12.37 16.26
C LEU A 227 10.41 13.17 16.41
N ASN A 228 10.92 13.73 15.31
CA ASN A 228 12.15 14.53 15.31
C ASN A 228 11.97 15.85 16.07
N LEU A 229 10.83 16.53 15.90
CA LEU A 229 10.52 17.74 16.67
C LEU A 229 10.40 17.44 18.17
N GLY A 230 9.78 16.31 18.52
CA GLY A 230 9.67 15.86 19.90
C GLY A 230 11.04 15.57 20.53
N ALA A 231 11.91 14.85 19.83
CA ALA A 231 13.29 14.59 20.27
C ALA A 231 14.11 15.87 20.39
N PHE A 232 13.92 16.82 19.47
CA PHE A 232 14.55 18.13 19.51
C PHE A 232 14.09 18.93 20.74
N ILE A 233 12.77 19.06 20.96
CA ILE A 233 12.19 19.76 22.12
C ILE A 233 12.63 19.10 23.43
N GLU A 234 12.58 17.77 23.51
CA GLU A 234 13.03 17.02 24.68
C GLU A 234 14.51 17.28 24.97
N ASN A 235 15.37 17.32 23.94
CA ASN A 235 16.78 17.67 24.10
C ASN A 235 16.99 19.11 24.58
N LEU A 236 16.17 20.07 24.14
CA LEU A 236 16.22 21.45 24.65
C LEU A 236 15.79 21.53 26.13
N ILE A 237 14.68 20.87 26.48
CA ILE A 237 14.14 20.86 27.85
C ILE A 237 15.09 20.16 28.83
N ARG A 238 15.76 19.09 28.38
CA ARG A 238 16.73 18.35 29.20
C ARG A 238 18.01 19.14 29.50
N ASN A 239 18.34 20.13 28.67
CA ASN A 239 19.59 20.88 28.78
C ASN A 239 19.31 22.40 28.90
N LEU A 240 18.29 22.76 29.68
CA LEU A 240 17.90 24.16 29.89
C LEU A 240 19.04 25.01 30.48
N GLU A 241 19.96 24.41 31.22
CA GLU A 241 21.14 25.10 31.75
C GLU A 241 22.06 25.62 30.64
N HIS A 242 22.11 24.94 29.48
CA HIS A 242 22.85 25.43 28.30
C HIS A 242 22.13 26.60 27.60
N LEU A 243 20.85 26.85 27.92
CA LEU A 243 20.07 27.98 27.43
C LEU A 243 20.06 29.16 28.43
N GLY A 244 20.87 29.10 29.49
CA GLY A 244 21.00 30.17 30.48
C GLY A 244 20.00 30.10 31.64
N ILE A 245 19.27 28.99 31.79
CA ILE A 245 18.39 28.76 32.94
C ILE A 245 19.20 28.27 34.13
N GLU A 246 18.85 28.71 35.34
CA GLU A 246 19.51 28.29 36.58
C GLU A 246 19.45 26.76 36.77
N GLU A 247 20.58 26.16 37.18
CA GLU A 247 20.73 24.70 37.25
C GLU A 247 19.73 24.04 38.20
N ASP A 248 19.45 24.68 39.35
CA ASP A 248 18.51 24.15 40.34
C ASP A 248 17.09 23.99 39.78
N TYR A 249 16.70 24.85 38.84
CA TYR A 249 15.45 24.72 38.10
C TYR A 249 15.57 23.69 36.97
N ALA A 250 16.63 23.74 36.17
CA ALA A 250 16.84 22.85 35.03
C ALA A 250 16.91 21.36 35.44
N ARG A 251 17.47 21.06 36.62
CA ARG A 251 17.67 19.70 37.14
C ARG A 251 16.38 18.88 37.24
N GLN A 252 15.22 19.53 37.37
CA GLN A 252 13.91 18.85 37.41
C GLN A 252 13.57 18.17 36.07
N PHE A 253 14.11 18.67 34.96
CA PHE A 253 13.81 18.22 33.60
C PHE A 253 14.84 17.22 33.05
N TRP A 254 15.96 16.99 33.74
CA TRP A 254 17.01 16.07 33.27
C TRP A 254 16.54 14.63 33.05
N LYS A 255 15.46 14.22 33.72
CA LYS A 255 14.86 12.89 33.60
C LYS A 255 13.86 12.74 32.46
N LEU A 256 13.59 13.80 31.70
CA LEU A 256 12.72 13.74 30.53
C LEU A 256 13.49 13.12 29.36
N THR A 257 13.35 11.80 29.18
CA THR A 257 14.07 11.03 28.14
C THR A 257 13.16 10.09 27.34
N TYR A 258 11.84 10.25 27.41
CA TYR A 258 10.90 9.29 26.82
C TYR A 258 11.06 9.14 25.30
N ILE A 259 11.11 10.26 24.58
CA ILE A 259 11.26 10.22 23.11
C ILE A 259 12.68 9.82 22.76
N TYR A 260 13.68 10.35 23.47
CA TYR A 260 15.08 10.06 23.24
C TYR A 260 15.40 8.56 23.39
N ASP A 261 14.92 7.93 24.47
CA ASP A 261 15.17 6.51 24.77
C ASP A 261 14.45 5.57 23.79
N ASN A 262 13.32 6.01 23.22
CA ASN A 262 12.52 5.23 22.26
C ASN A 262 12.69 5.68 20.80
N PHE A 263 13.60 6.63 20.53
CA PHE A 263 13.70 7.31 19.24
C PHE A 263 13.95 6.31 18.10
N GLU A 264 14.93 5.42 18.28
CA GLU A 264 15.28 4.40 17.28
C GLU A 264 14.12 3.45 16.99
N ALA A 265 13.37 3.04 18.03
CA ALA A 265 12.23 2.14 17.88
C ALA A 265 11.07 2.81 17.13
N PHE A 266 10.74 4.06 17.46
CA PHE A 266 9.72 4.80 16.74
C PHE A 266 10.13 5.06 15.28
N ASN A 267 11.39 5.41 15.05
CA ASN A 267 11.92 5.61 13.70
C ASN A 267 11.86 4.32 12.86
N LEU A 268 12.17 3.18 13.47
CA LEU A 268 12.05 1.85 12.83
C LEU A 268 10.61 1.54 12.43
N ILE A 269 9.65 1.75 13.33
CA ILE A 269 8.23 1.49 13.09
C ILE A 269 7.74 2.34 11.92
N LEU A 270 8.04 3.64 11.93
CA LEU A 270 7.66 4.55 10.84
C LEU A 270 8.29 4.14 9.50
N THR A 271 9.54 3.66 9.51
CA THR A 271 10.26 3.20 8.31
C THR A 271 9.63 1.94 7.74
N PHE A 272 9.31 0.99 8.61
CA PHE A 272 8.62 -0.23 8.23
C PHE A 272 7.24 0.06 7.62
N MET A 273 6.44 0.91 8.28
CA MET A 273 5.13 1.31 7.77
C MET A 273 5.23 2.03 6.43
N THR A 274 6.25 2.88 6.24
CA THR A 274 6.50 3.58 4.98
C THR A 274 6.73 2.61 3.83
N VAL A 275 7.58 1.60 4.04
CA VAL A 275 7.85 0.59 3.02
C VAL A 275 6.62 -0.28 2.74
N ILE A 276 5.86 -0.66 3.77
CA ILE A 276 4.58 -1.38 3.58
C ILE A 276 3.61 -0.56 2.74
N VAL A 277 3.42 0.73 3.05
CA VAL A 277 2.49 1.60 2.31
C VAL A 277 2.90 1.70 0.84
N LEU A 278 4.18 1.93 0.55
CA LEU A 278 4.68 1.97 -0.83
C LEU A 278 4.46 0.63 -1.56
N TYR A 279 4.75 -0.47 -0.88
CA TYR A 279 4.55 -1.81 -1.42
C TYR A 279 3.07 -2.12 -1.72
N ILE A 280 2.17 -1.76 -0.82
CA ILE A 280 0.71 -1.88 -1.02
C ILE A 280 0.29 -1.05 -2.24
N GLY A 281 0.80 0.16 -2.40
CA GLY A 281 0.53 1.01 -3.57
C GLY A 281 0.94 0.34 -4.89
N ILE A 282 2.09 -0.34 -4.92
CA ILE A 282 2.52 -1.13 -6.07
C ILE A 282 1.55 -2.29 -6.36
N LYS A 283 1.10 -3.00 -5.33
CA LYS A 283 0.18 -4.14 -5.49
C LYS A 283 -1.21 -3.71 -5.96
N ILE A 284 -1.77 -2.65 -5.40
CA ILE A 284 -3.08 -2.11 -5.79
C ILE A 284 -3.04 -1.70 -7.26
N GLN A 285 -2.01 -0.97 -7.67
CA GLN A 285 -1.88 -0.54 -9.06
C GLN A 285 -1.76 -1.72 -10.03
N LYS A 286 -0.93 -2.73 -9.72
CA LYS A 286 -0.80 -3.92 -10.56
C LYS A 286 -2.11 -4.70 -10.73
N ARG A 287 -3.05 -4.56 -9.78
CA ARG A 287 -4.41 -5.13 -9.92
C ARG A 287 -5.27 -4.28 -10.85
N GLN A 288 -5.21 -2.95 -10.71
CA GLN A 288 -5.95 -2.02 -11.59
C GLN A 288 -5.49 -2.12 -13.05
N ASP A 289 -4.18 -2.19 -13.29
CA ASP A 289 -3.64 -2.32 -14.65
C ASP A 289 -4.14 -3.61 -15.33
N ARG A 290 -4.16 -4.73 -14.60
CA ARG A 290 -4.70 -6.01 -15.11
C ARG A 290 -6.18 -5.92 -15.47
N GLN A 291 -6.99 -5.29 -14.63
CA GLN A 291 -8.42 -5.10 -14.89
C GLN A 291 -8.65 -4.22 -16.13
N SER A 292 -7.86 -3.15 -16.31
CA SER A 292 -8.02 -2.25 -17.47
C SER A 292 -7.76 -2.94 -18.82
N VAL A 293 -6.80 -3.86 -18.89
CA VAL A 293 -6.51 -4.64 -20.10
C VAL A 293 -7.66 -5.60 -20.42
N VAL A 294 -8.29 -6.18 -19.39
CA VAL A 294 -9.45 -7.06 -19.55
C VAL A 294 -10.64 -6.30 -20.14
N PHE A 295 -10.95 -5.11 -19.61
CA PHE A 295 -12.03 -4.27 -20.14
C PHE A 295 -11.78 -3.78 -21.58
N GLN A 296 -10.55 -3.43 -21.94
CA GLN A 296 -10.24 -3.00 -23.31
C GLN A 296 -10.38 -4.16 -24.31
N SER A 297 -10.02 -5.38 -23.92
CA SER A 297 -10.16 -6.56 -24.78
C SER A 297 -11.61 -6.94 -25.09
N GLN A 298 -12.57 -6.49 -24.28
CA GLN A 298 -14.01 -6.76 -24.50
C GLN A 298 -14.67 -5.77 -25.44
N LYS A 299 -14.18 -4.52 -25.50
CA LYS A 299 -14.73 -3.50 -26.39
C LYS A 299 -14.32 -3.66 -27.85
N SER A 300 -13.33 -4.51 -28.13
CA SER A 300 -12.80 -4.79 -29.46
C SER A 300 -13.43 -6.03 -30.13
N ILE A 301 -14.44 -6.63 -29.50
CA ILE A 301 -15.25 -7.73 -30.02
C ILE A 301 -16.64 -7.17 -30.31
#